data_AF-A0A225CJH4-F1
#
_entry.id   AF-A0A225CJH4-F1
#
_cell.length_a   1.000
_cell.length_b   1.000
_cell.length_c   1.000
_cell.angle_alpha   90.00
_cell.angle_beta   90.00
_cell.angle_gamma   90.00
#
_symmetry.space_group_name_H-M   'P 1'
#
loop_
_entity.id
_entity.type
_entity.pdbx_description
1 polymer ?
#
loop_
_entity_poly.entity_id
_entity_poly.type
_entity_poly.pdbx_seq_one_letter_code
_entity_poly.pdbx_strand_id
1 'polypeptide(L)'
;MQDTSADDMGDLVQSSASEALPARPRGPMRSSTEQARFVAGYFGWSITGDTIRGADDAVALYIEDLAAALGELGWIAPDGIRWDRLPFGEDDAADALRAVQRAHGWDV
;
A
#
# COMPACT_ATOMS: atom_id res chain seq x y z
N MET A 1 36.02 55.73 -26.40
CA MET A 1 34.82 55.87 -27.25
C MET A 1 34.81 54.71 -28.23
N GLN A 2 33.62 54.18 -28.51
CA GLN A 2 33.27 52.97 -29.26
C GLN A 2 33.19 51.67 -28.45
N ASP A 3 32.03 51.55 -27.81
CA ASP A 3 31.18 50.36 -27.70
C ASP A 3 31.22 49.46 -28.96
N THR A 4 31.06 48.14 -28.80
CA THR A 4 29.85 47.39 -29.21
C THR A 4 30.02 45.89 -28.94
N SER A 5 29.20 45.42 -28.00
CA SER A 5 28.51 44.13 -27.85
C SER A 5 28.69 43.04 -28.94
N ALA A 6 29.04 41.84 -28.49
CA ALA A 6 28.67 40.54 -29.08
C ALA A 6 28.31 39.64 -27.87
N ASP A 7 27.07 39.65 -27.39
CA ASP A 7 25.90 38.94 -27.91
C ASP A 7 26.09 37.41 -27.96
N ASP A 8 25.51 36.79 -26.93
CA ASP A 8 24.76 35.53 -26.94
C ASP A 8 25.49 34.24 -27.38
N MET A 9 26.34 33.72 -26.48
CA MET A 9 26.45 32.26 -26.36
C MET A 9 25.27 31.76 -25.55
N GLY A 10 24.14 31.54 -26.23
CA GLY A 10 23.05 30.73 -25.74
C GLY A 10 23.55 29.33 -25.40
N ASP A 11 23.79 29.11 -24.11
CA ASP A 11 24.02 27.81 -23.52
C ASP A 11 22.80 26.94 -23.83
N LEU A 12 22.95 26.07 -24.82
CA LEU A 12 22.03 24.97 -25.10
C LEU A 12 22.14 23.98 -23.94
N VAL A 13 21.59 24.35 -22.78
CA VAL A 13 21.36 23.46 -21.66
C VAL A 13 20.50 22.34 -22.21
N GLN A 14 21.14 21.18 -22.29
CA GLN A 14 20.58 19.97 -22.83
C GLN A 14 19.20 19.73 -22.25
N SER A 15 18.20 19.67 -23.13
CA SER A 15 16.91 19.10 -22.79
C SER A 15 17.18 17.68 -22.28
N SER A 16 17.03 17.47 -20.97
CA SER A 16 16.92 16.14 -20.39
C SER A 16 15.73 15.47 -21.05
N ALA A 17 15.98 14.75 -22.14
CA ALA A 17 15.12 13.66 -22.55
C ALA A 17 14.99 12.79 -21.31
N SER A 18 13.81 12.79 -20.70
CA SER A 18 13.48 11.82 -19.66
C SER A 18 13.67 10.45 -20.29
N GLU A 19 14.82 9.86 -20.04
CA GLU A 19 15.09 8.47 -20.33
C GLU A 19 14.00 7.71 -19.59
N ALA A 20 13.02 7.19 -20.35
CA ALA A 20 11.95 6.42 -19.79
C ALA A 20 12.60 5.20 -19.16
N LEU A 21 12.77 5.26 -17.83
CA LEU A 21 13.31 4.15 -17.06
C LEU A 21 12.52 2.90 -17.48
N PRO A 22 13.19 1.82 -17.87
CA PRO A 22 12.48 0.59 -18.21
C PRO A 22 11.59 0.25 -17.02
N ALA A 23 10.32 -0.07 -17.30
CA ALA A 23 9.37 -0.46 -16.27
C ALA A 23 10.04 -1.52 -15.40
N ARG A 24 10.30 -1.17 -14.13
CA ARG A 24 10.96 -2.07 -13.19
C ARG A 24 10.17 -3.38 -13.24
N PRO A 25 10.81 -4.53 -13.53
CA PRO A 25 10.11 -5.79 -13.50
C PRO A 25 9.44 -5.88 -12.13
N ARG A 26 8.11 -6.02 -12.13
CA ARG A 26 7.35 -6.24 -10.90
C ARG A 26 8.03 -7.44 -10.25
N GLY A 27 8.67 -7.20 -9.11
CA GLY A 27 9.29 -8.28 -8.34
C GLY A 27 8.26 -9.38 -8.07
N PRO A 28 8.67 -10.54 -7.54
CA PRO A 28 7.74 -11.62 -7.23
C PRO A 28 6.50 -11.07 -6.52
N MET A 29 5.34 -11.29 -7.13
CA MET A 29 4.07 -10.77 -6.62
C MET A 29 3.77 -11.51 -5.32
N ARG A 30 3.62 -10.77 -4.23
CA ARG A 30 3.31 -11.33 -2.92
C ARG A 30 1.92 -11.97 -2.95
N SER A 31 1.80 -13.14 -2.33
CA SER A 31 0.49 -13.75 -2.11
C SER A 31 -0.43 -12.82 -1.30
N SER A 32 -1.74 -13.01 -1.40
CA SER A 32 -2.72 -12.22 -0.64
C SER A 32 -2.49 -12.30 0.86
N THR A 33 -2.13 -13.47 1.39
CA THR A 33 -1.81 -13.65 2.81
C THR A 33 -0.49 -13.00 3.21
N GLU A 34 0.52 -12.94 2.33
CA GLU A 34 1.71 -12.12 2.58
C GLU A 34 1.38 -10.63 2.60
N GLN A 35 0.56 -10.16 1.66
CA GLN A 35 0.10 -8.76 1.66
C GLN A 35 -0.67 -8.43 2.95
N ALA A 36 -1.53 -9.33 3.41
CA ALA A 36 -2.24 -9.19 4.68
C ALA A 36 -1.30 -9.10 5.89
N ARG A 37 -0.20 -9.88 5.92
CA ARG A 37 0.83 -9.76 6.97
C ARG A 37 1.51 -8.40 6.97
N PHE A 38 1.76 -7.81 5.80
CA PHE A 38 2.31 -6.45 5.71
C PHE A 38 1.32 -5.39 6.22
N VAL A 39 0.03 -5.52 5.89
CA VAL A 39 -1.02 -4.63 6.39
C VAL A 39 -1.16 -4.76 7.91
N ALA A 40 -1.15 -5.98 8.44
CA ALA A 40 -1.16 -6.21 9.89
C ALA A 40 0.04 -5.52 10.57
N GLY A 41 1.24 -5.66 10.02
CA GLY A 41 2.42 -4.98 10.52
C GLY A 41 2.33 -3.44 10.44
N TYR A 42 1.67 -2.90 9.42
CA TYR A 42 1.45 -1.45 9.29
C TYR A 42 0.57 -0.89 10.42
N PHE A 43 -0.50 -1.60 10.77
CA PHE A 43 -1.39 -1.22 11.88
C PHE A 43 -0.90 -1.64 13.26
N GLY A 44 0.27 -2.30 13.35
CA GLY A 44 0.80 -2.80 14.62
C GLY A 44 0.05 -4.02 15.17
N TRP A 45 -0.77 -4.68 14.35
CA TRP A 45 -1.47 -5.89 14.74
C TRP A 45 -0.51 -7.06 14.92
N SER A 46 -0.68 -7.77 16.02
CA SER A 46 0.11 -8.95 16.35
C SER A 46 -0.53 -10.20 15.77
N ILE A 47 0.30 -11.11 15.25
CA ILE A 47 -0.14 -12.43 14.77
C ILE A 47 0.35 -13.45 15.79
N THR A 48 -0.59 -14.09 16.49
CA THR A 48 -0.30 -15.10 17.52
C THR A 48 -1.04 -16.39 17.19
N GLY A 49 -0.29 -17.38 16.72
CA GLY A 49 -0.91 -18.57 16.11
C GLY A 49 -1.67 -18.18 14.86
N ASP A 50 -2.94 -18.55 14.79
CA ASP A 50 -3.82 -18.20 13.66
C ASP A 50 -4.48 -16.82 13.84
N THR A 51 -4.65 -16.37 15.09
CA THR A 51 -5.38 -15.14 15.43
C THR A 51 -4.54 -13.89 15.21
N ILE A 52 -5.16 -12.88 14.62
CA ILE A 52 -4.63 -11.53 14.46
C ILE A 52 -5.29 -10.63 15.51
N ARG A 53 -4.48 -9.89 16.27
CA ARG A 53 -4.95 -9.03 17.38
C ARG A 53 -4.51 -7.59 17.21
N GLY A 54 -5.46 -6.68 17.37
CA GLY A 54 -5.24 -5.26 17.53
C GLY A 54 -4.87 -4.89 18.96
N ALA A 55 -4.95 -3.60 19.28
CA ALA A 55 -4.63 -3.09 20.62
C ALA A 55 -5.58 -3.65 21.69
N ASP A 56 -6.90 -3.61 21.42
CA ASP A 56 -7.93 -3.96 22.41
C ASP A 56 -8.63 -5.29 22.10
N ASP A 57 -8.78 -5.65 20.83
CA ASP A 57 -9.59 -6.80 20.38
C ASP A 57 -8.88 -7.65 19.31
N ALA A 58 -9.42 -8.85 19.09
CA ALA A 58 -9.04 -9.65 17.94
C ALA A 58 -9.62 -9.03 16.64
N VAL A 59 -8.77 -8.94 15.62
CA VAL A 59 -9.07 -8.32 14.32
C VAL A 59 -9.48 -9.37 13.31
N ALA A 60 -8.95 -10.59 13.38
CA ALA A 60 -9.33 -11.72 12.53
C ALA A 60 -8.88 -13.04 13.17
N LEU A 61 -9.60 -14.13 12.92
CA LEU A 61 -9.25 -15.46 13.44
C LEU A 61 -8.20 -16.20 12.61
N TYR A 62 -8.14 -15.92 11.30
CA TYR A 62 -7.23 -16.53 10.33
C TYR A 62 -6.67 -15.49 9.36
N ILE A 63 -5.45 -15.71 8.85
CA ILE A 63 -4.80 -14.80 7.91
C ILE A 63 -5.47 -14.80 6.53
N GLU A 64 -6.12 -15.91 6.17
CA GLU A 64 -6.91 -16.09 4.96
C GLU A 64 -8.15 -15.18 4.98
N ASP A 65 -8.87 -15.15 6.10
CA ASP A 65 -10.05 -14.30 6.27
C ASP A 65 -9.67 -12.81 6.27
N LEU A 66 -8.55 -12.47 6.91
CA LEU A 66 -7.99 -11.13 6.83
C LEU A 66 -7.66 -10.77 5.38
N ALA A 67 -6.98 -11.64 4.64
CA ALA A 67 -6.64 -11.40 3.24
C ALA A 67 -7.88 -11.24 2.36
N ALA A 68 -8.92 -12.04 2.58
CA ALA A 68 -10.19 -11.92 1.86
C ALA A 68 -10.86 -10.57 2.15
N ALA A 69 -10.99 -10.20 3.43
CA ALA A 69 -11.60 -8.94 3.83
C ALA A 69 -10.85 -7.71 3.29
N LEU A 70 -9.51 -7.73 3.34
CA LEU A 70 -8.67 -6.68 2.75
C LEU A 70 -8.84 -6.57 1.23
N GLY A 71 -9.09 -7.68 0.56
CA GLY A 71 -9.39 -7.71 -0.88
C GLY A 71 -10.73 -7.06 -1.19
N GLU A 72 -11.76 -7.34 -0.38
CA GLU A 72 -13.10 -6.74 -0.54
C GLU A 72 -13.13 -5.26 -0.23
N LEU A 73 -12.41 -4.82 0.80
CA LEU A 73 -12.19 -3.41 1.10
C LEU A 73 -11.33 -2.71 0.03
N GLY A 74 -10.73 -3.49 -0.88
CA GLY A 74 -9.90 -2.99 -1.95
C GLY A 74 -8.60 -2.37 -1.47
N TRP A 75 -8.12 -2.76 -0.28
CA TRP A 75 -6.83 -2.35 0.29
C TRP A 75 -5.68 -3.19 -0.24
N ILE A 76 -5.95 -4.44 -0.63
CA ILE A 76 -5.00 -5.28 -1.37
C ILE A 76 -5.58 -5.67 -2.73
N ALA A 77 -4.69 -5.96 -3.67
CA ALA A 77 -5.02 -6.36 -5.02
C ALA A 77 -3.98 -7.37 -5.52
N PRO A 78 -4.23 -8.06 -6.65
CA PRO A 78 -3.25 -8.97 -7.22
C PRO A 78 -1.89 -8.30 -7.42
N ASP A 79 -1.87 -7.03 -7.81
CA ASP A 79 -0.66 -6.24 -8.08
C ASP A 79 -0.01 -5.60 -6.83
N GLY A 80 -0.65 -5.68 -5.66
CA GLY A 80 -0.07 -5.25 -4.39
C GLY A 80 -1.03 -4.52 -3.45
N ILE A 81 -0.46 -3.94 -2.40
CA ILE A 81 -1.18 -3.16 -1.39
C ILE A 81 -1.41 -1.74 -1.92
N ARG A 82 -2.66 -1.26 -1.82
CA ARG A 82 -3.10 0.08 -2.21
C ARG A 82 -3.04 1.02 -1.02
N TRP A 83 -1.84 1.48 -0.69
CA TRP A 83 -1.56 2.34 0.46
C TRP A 83 -2.39 3.62 0.50
N ASP A 84 -2.82 4.14 -0.65
CA ASP A 84 -3.70 5.30 -0.78
C ASP A 84 -5.13 5.07 -0.29
N ARG A 85 -5.54 3.81 -0.09
CA ARG A 85 -6.89 3.43 0.34
C ARG A 85 -6.96 2.93 1.77
N LEU A 86 -5.81 2.74 2.42
CA LEU A 86 -5.80 2.31 3.82
C LEU A 86 -6.29 3.48 4.70
N PRO A 87 -7.12 3.19 5.72
CA PRO A 87 -7.41 4.17 6.76
C PRO A 87 -6.14 4.53 7.52
N PHE A 88 -6.11 5.75 8.06
CA PHE A 88 -4.98 6.25 8.85
C PHE A 88 -4.95 5.68 10.26
N GLY A 89 -6.12 5.43 10.85
CA GLY A 89 -6.27 4.92 12.21
C GLY A 89 -6.50 3.41 12.25
N GLU A 90 -5.97 2.77 13.30
CA GLU A 90 -6.22 1.35 13.58
C GLU A 90 -7.72 1.06 13.80
N ASP A 91 -8.40 1.90 14.59
CA ASP A 91 -9.82 1.73 14.92
C ASP A 91 -10.71 1.74 13.67
N ASP A 92 -10.48 2.72 12.79
CA ASP A 92 -11.18 2.82 11.50
C ASP A 92 -10.94 1.58 10.64
N ALA A 93 -9.72 1.02 10.70
CA ALA A 93 -9.36 -0.19 9.98
C ALA A 93 -10.09 -1.42 10.54
N ALA A 94 -10.09 -1.57 11.87
CA ALA A 94 -10.75 -2.65 12.57
C ALA A 94 -12.27 -2.62 12.35
N ASP A 95 -12.89 -1.43 12.37
CA ASP A 95 -14.33 -1.30 12.14
C ASP A 95 -14.74 -1.64 10.70
N ALA A 96 -13.96 -1.23 9.71
CA ALA A 96 -14.18 -1.63 8.33
C ALA A 96 -14.05 -3.15 8.14
N LEU A 97 -13.07 -3.78 8.77
CA LEU A 97 -12.89 -5.24 8.75
C LEU A 97 -14.06 -5.97 9.43
N ARG A 98 -14.49 -5.50 10.61
CA ARG A 98 -15.65 -6.08 11.33
C ARG A 98 -16.93 -6.01 10.49
N ALA A 99 -17.12 -4.94 9.72
CA ALA A 99 -18.27 -4.83 8.83
C ALA A 99 -18.28 -5.93 7.75
N VAL A 100 -17.12 -6.22 7.16
CA VAL A 100 -16.97 -7.32 6.18
C VAL A 100 -17.14 -8.67 6.87
N GLN A 101 -16.48 -8.89 7.99
CA GLN A 101 -16.54 -10.17 8.72
C GLN A 101 -17.97 -10.53 9.14
N ARG A 102 -18.75 -9.58 9.67
CA ARG A 102 -20.18 -9.78 9.96
C ARG A 102 -20.99 -10.18 8.73
N ALA A 103 -20.70 -9.58 7.57
CA ALA A 103 -21.38 -9.90 6.33
C ALA A 103 -21.12 -11.35 5.86
N HIS A 104 -19.96 -11.91 6.20
CA HIS A 104 -19.57 -13.28 5.87
C HIS A 104 -19.77 -14.30 7.01
N GLY A 105 -20.15 -13.84 8.20
CA GLY A 105 -20.29 -14.69 9.40
C GLY A 105 -18.96 -15.12 10.01
N TRP A 106 -17.89 -14.34 9.79
CA TRP A 106 -16.55 -14.55 10.35
C TRP A 106 -16.34 -13.73 11.64
N ASP A 107 -17.40 -13.54 12.43
CA ASP A 107 -17.32 -12.75 13.66
C ASP A 107 -16.23 -13.29 14.58
N VAL A 108 -15.45 -12.35 15.13
CA VAL A 108 -14.27 -12.58 15.96
C VAL A 108 -14.64 -12.48 17.44
#